data_AF-A0A7X7X4A0-F1
#
_entry.id   AF-A0A7X7X4A0-F1
#
_cell.length_a   1.000
_cell.length_b   1.000
_cell.length_c   1.000
_cell.angle_alpha   90.00
_cell.angle_beta   90.00
_cell.angle_gamma   90.00
#
_symmetry.space_group_name_H-M   'P 1'
#
loop_
_entity.id
_entity.type
_entity.pdbx_description
1 polymer ?
#
loop_
_entity_poly.entity_id
_entity_poly.type
_entity_poly.pdbx_seq_one_letter_code
_entity_poly.pdbx_strand_id
1 'polypeptide(L)'
;MTLKGDAERLKQVWHYIMTNQDRYRYVIAEENGKILSTYNIVIDPNLPRAARPYSVIDNVITHPEARRRGFSRAVDYTHSL
;
A
#
# COMPACT_ATOMS: atom_id res chain seq x y z
N MET A 1 16.41 -5.05 -2.14
CA MET A 1 15.69 -6.11 -1.42
C MET A 1 15.20 -7.10 -2.46
N THR A 2 15.84 -8.27 -2.56
CA THR A 2 15.40 -9.33 -3.48
C THR A 2 14.39 -10.18 -2.75
N LEU A 3 13.16 -10.27 -3.25
CA LEU A 3 12.16 -11.19 -2.71
C LEU A 3 12.68 -12.62 -2.92
N LYS A 4 13.06 -13.30 -1.84
CA LYS A 4 13.26 -14.75 -1.84
C LYS A 4 11.91 -15.38 -1.50
N GLY A 5 11.25 -15.94 -2.50
CA GLY A 5 9.98 -16.63 -2.33
C GLY A 5 9.64 -17.43 -3.58
N ASP A 6 8.97 -18.56 -3.41
CA ASP A 6 8.38 -19.31 -4.51
C ASP A 6 7.39 -18.40 -5.28
N ALA A 7 7.54 -18.31 -6.60
CA ALA A 7 6.75 -17.43 -7.46
C ALA A 7 5.24 -17.73 -7.35
N GLU A 8 4.87 -19.01 -7.17
CA GLU A 8 3.47 -19.40 -6.99
C GLU A 8 2.93 -18.92 -5.66
N ARG A 9 3.72 -19.02 -4.59
CA ARG A 9 3.34 -18.46 -3.28
C ARG A 9 3.16 -16.94 -3.35
N LEU A 10 4.03 -16.23 -4.07
CA LEU A 10 3.91 -14.78 -4.24
C LEU A 10 2.62 -14.41 -5.00
N LYS A 11 2.26 -15.15 -6.05
CA LYS A 11 1.00 -14.94 -6.78
C LYS A 11 -0.22 -15.20 -5.89
N GLN A 12 -0.19 -16.26 -5.09
CA GLN A 12 -1.29 -16.58 -4.17
C GLN A 12 -1.48 -15.48 -3.11
N VAL A 13 -0.39 -15.00 -2.51
CA VAL A 13 -0.43 -13.90 -1.55
C VAL A 13 -0.93 -12.62 -2.23
N TRP A 14 -0.43 -12.31 -3.43
CA TRP A 14 -0.90 -11.14 -4.18
C TRP A 14 -2.40 -11.22 -4.49
N HIS A 15 -2.88 -12.38 -4.95
CA HIS A 15 -4.28 -12.60 -5.23
C HIS A 15 -5.13 -12.38 -3.97
N TYR A 16 -4.72 -12.96 -2.83
CA TYR A 16 -5.39 -12.76 -1.54
C TYR A 16 -5.50 -11.27 -1.17
N ILE A 17 -4.40 -10.52 -1.24
CA ILE A 17 -4.39 -9.08 -0.97
C ILE A 17 -5.39 -8.35 -1.89
N MET A 18 -5.34 -8.62 -3.21
CA MET A 18 -6.20 -7.96 -4.19
C MET A 18 -7.68 -8.34 -4.05
N THR A 19 -8.00 -9.50 -3.49
CA THR A 19 -9.39 -9.93 -3.23
C THR A 19 -9.94 -9.42 -1.89
N ASN A 20 -9.09 -8.89 -0.99
CA ASN A 20 -9.46 -8.45 0.36
C ASN A 20 -9.21 -6.94 0.56
N GLN A 21 -9.78 -6.11 -0.33
CA GLN A 21 -9.57 -4.66 -0.36
C GLN A 21 -10.22 -3.88 0.80
N ASP A 22 -11.11 -4.52 1.55
CA ASP A 22 -11.63 -4.05 2.83
C ASP A 22 -10.54 -4.02 3.92
N ARG A 23 -9.49 -4.83 3.77
CA ARG A 23 -8.39 -4.99 4.72
C ARG A 23 -7.05 -4.49 4.19
N TYR A 24 -6.76 -4.72 2.92
CA TYR A 24 -5.46 -4.42 2.33
C TYR A 24 -5.61 -3.46 1.15
N ARG A 25 -4.84 -2.38 1.15
CA ARG A 25 -4.80 -1.43 0.02
C ARG A 25 -3.37 -1.15 -0.36
N TYR A 26 -3.10 -1.09 -1.66
CA TYR A 26 -1.84 -0.57 -2.19
C TYR A 26 -2.14 0.75 -2.86
N VAL A 27 -1.41 1.79 -2.47
CA VAL A 27 -1.55 3.10 -3.09
C VAL A 27 -0.29 3.39 -3.89
N ILE A 28 -0.46 3.94 -5.07
CA ILE A 28 0.63 4.27 -6.00
C ILE A 28 0.56 5.74 -6.39
N ALA A 29 1.72 6.36 -6.53
CA ALA A 29 1.90 7.60 -7.25
C ALA A 29 2.57 7.26 -8.58
N GLU A 30 1.91 7.57 -9.69
CA GLU A 30 2.38 7.29 -11.04
C GLU A 30 2.52 8.58 -11.84
N GLU A 31 3.59 8.69 -12.62
CA GLU A 31 3.81 9.77 -13.58
C GLU A 31 4.37 9.13 -14.86
N ASN A 32 3.74 9.40 -16.01
CA ASN A 32 4.15 8.87 -17.32
C ASN A 32 4.32 7.34 -17.36
N GLY A 33 3.41 6.58 -16.75
CA GLY A 33 3.47 5.11 -16.72
C GLY A 33 4.50 4.53 -15.73
N LYS A 34 5.20 5.38 -14.96
CA LYS A 34 6.20 4.96 -13.97
C LYS A 34 5.68 5.16 -12.56
N ILE A 35 5.64 4.09 -11.78
CA ILE A 35 5.37 4.17 -10.34
C ILE A 35 6.55 4.87 -9.66
N LEU A 36 6.30 6.07 -9.15
CA LEU A 36 7.27 6.91 -8.46
C LEU A 36 7.27 6.69 -6.94
N SER A 37 6.14 6.30 -6.38
CA SER A 37 6.03 5.98 -4.96
C SER A 37 4.91 4.98 -4.70
N THR A 38 5.03 4.18 -3.66
CA THR A 38 3.96 3.30 -3.18
C THR A 38 4.05 3.09 -1.68
N TYR A 39 2.94 2.68 -1.08
CA TYR A 39 2.87 2.09 0.26
C TYR A 39 1.64 1.19 0.32
N ASN A 40 1.60 0.32 1.33
CA ASN A 40 0.40 -0.46 1.63
C ASN A 40 -0.26 0.05 2.92
N ILE A 41 -1.58 -0.14 2.97
CA ILE A 41 -2.42 0.10 4.13
C ILE A 41 -3.00 -1.23 4.56
N VAL A 42 -2.88 -1.54 5.85
CA VAL A 42 -3.59 -2.65 6.50
C VAL A 42 -4.63 -2.05 7.44
N ILE A 43 -5.90 -2.41 7.26
CA ILE A 43 -7.03 -1.99 8.10
C ILE A 43 -7.31 -3.14 9.06
N ASP A 44 -7.12 -2.88 10.35
CA ASP A 44 -7.31 -3.86 11.42
C ASP A 44 -8.60 -3.56 12.20
N PRO A 45 -9.60 -4.47 12.19
CA PRO A 45 -10.75 -4.35 13.07
C PRO A 45 -10.30 -4.45 14.53
N ASN A 46 -10.76 -3.53 15.37
CA ASN A 46 -10.26 -3.40 16.74
C ASN A 46 -11.41 -3.14 17.70
N LEU A 47 -11.43 -3.81 18.87
CA LEU A 47 -12.51 -3.69 19.86
C LEU A 47 -12.46 -2.40 20.71
N PRO A 48 -11.28 -1.93 21.18
CA PRO A 48 -11.14 -0.65 21.84
C PRO A 48 -11.71 0.52 21.02
N ARG A 49 -12.00 1.63 21.70
CA ARG A 49 -12.54 2.86 21.07
C ARG A 49 -13.86 2.61 20.34
N ALA A 50 -14.75 1.81 20.93
CA ALA A 50 -16.08 1.48 20.41
C ALA A 50 -16.04 0.79 19.05
N ALA A 51 -15.26 -0.29 18.94
CA ALA A 51 -15.11 -1.09 17.72
C ALA A 51 -14.56 -0.30 16.51
N ARG A 52 -13.88 0.85 16.74
CA ARG A 52 -13.33 1.66 15.65
C ARG A 52 -12.08 0.98 15.09
N PRO A 53 -12.06 0.62 13.79
CA PRO A 53 -10.87 0.07 13.17
C PRO A 53 -9.75 1.12 13.14
N TYR A 54 -8.51 0.66 13.05
CA TYR A 54 -7.36 1.50 12.77
C TYR A 54 -6.59 0.96 11.58
N SER A 55 -5.69 1.76 11.02
CA SER A 55 -4.88 1.35 9.90
C SER A 55 -3.39 1.54 10.16
N VAL A 56 -2.58 0.63 9.61
CA VAL A 56 -1.13 0.74 9.56
C VAL A 56 -0.72 1.04 8.12
N ILE A 57 0.09 2.08 7.95
CA ILE A 57 0.78 2.38 6.69
C ILE A 57 2.17 1.75 6.78
N ASP A 58 2.51 0.90 5.81
CA ASP A 58 3.79 0.20 5.77
C ASP A 58 4.37 0.18 4.34
N ASN A 59 5.59 -0.33 4.18
CA ASN A 59 6.31 -0.49 2.92
C ASN A 59 6.32 0.78 2.05
N VAL A 60 6.49 1.94 2.69
CA VAL A 60 6.60 3.24 2.00
C VAL A 60 7.89 3.26 1.20
N ILE A 61 7.77 3.20 -0.12
CA ILE A 61 8.90 3.16 -1.05
C ILE A 61 8.72 4.28 -2.06
N THR A 62 9.75 5.11 -2.21
CA THR A 62 9.78 6.20 -3.19
C THR A 62 11.03 6.10 -4.05
N HIS A 63 10.84 6.16 -5.37
CA HIS A 63 11.91 6.18 -6.36
C HIS A 63 12.94 7.26 -6.00
N PRO A 64 14.25 6.99 -6.06
CA PRO A 64 15.28 7.94 -5.61
C PRO A 64 15.15 9.34 -6.24
N GLU A 65 14.90 9.40 -7.54
CA GLU A 65 14.73 10.65 -8.31
C GLU A 65 13.43 11.41 -7.95
N ALA A 66 12.48 10.73 -7.31
CA ALA A 66 11.21 11.31 -6.89
C ALA A 66 11.21 11.75 -5.42
N ARG A 67 12.30 11.50 -4.67
CA ARG A 67 12.39 11.87 -3.24
C ARG A 67 12.36 13.38 -3.05
N ARG A 68 11.89 13.85 -1.89
CA ARG A 68 11.75 15.28 -1.52
C ARG A 68 10.78 16.09 -2.40
N ARG A 69 10.03 15.45 -3.30
CA ARG A 69 8.93 16.06 -4.08
C ARG A 69 7.56 15.90 -3.41
N GLY A 70 7.52 15.40 -2.17
CA GLY A 70 6.27 15.23 -1.42
C GLY A 70 5.44 14.01 -1.79
N PHE A 71 5.83 13.16 -2.75
CA PHE A 71 4.99 12.04 -3.20
C PHE A 71 4.49 11.12 -2.08
N SER A 72 5.33 10.73 -1.12
CA SER A 72 4.91 9.88 0.00
C SER A 72 3.96 10.58 0.98
N ARG A 73 3.95 11.92 0.98
CA ARG A 73 3.07 12.78 1.80
C ARG A 73 1.83 13.25 1.03
N ALA A 74 1.91 13.30 -0.30
CA ALA A 74 0.88 13.78 -1.22
C ALA A 74 -0.14 12.71 -1.60
N VAL A 75 0.06 11.46 -1.17
CA VAL A 75 -0.98 10.43 -1.26
C VAL A 75 -2.05 10.60 -0.17
N ASP A 76 -1.98 11.67 0.60
CA ASP A 76 -3.13 12.16 1.35
C ASP A 76 -4.14 12.72 0.33
N TYR A 77 -5.27 12.01 0.17
CA TYR A 77 -6.51 12.42 -0.53
C TYR A 77 -6.69 12.22 -2.04
N THR A 78 -6.18 11.14 -2.65
CA THR A 78 -6.81 10.67 -3.92
C THR A 78 -7.94 9.70 -3.60
N HIS A 79 -9.15 10.15 -3.91
CA HIS A 79 -10.42 9.52 -3.58
C HIS A 79 -10.50 8.05 -4.04
N SER A 80 -11.24 7.29 -3.24
CA SER A 80 -12.04 6.15 -3.66
C SER A 80 -12.55 6.28 -5.10
N LEU A 81 -12.18 5.31 -5.92
CA LEU A 81 -13.04 4.79 -6.99
C LEU A 81 -13.38 3.35 -6.62
#